data_AF-A0A3N9TVB8-F1
#
_entry.id   AF-A0A3N9TVB8-F1
#
_cell.length_a   1.000
_cell.length_b   1.000
_cell.length_c   1.000
_cell.angle_alpha   90.00
_cell.angle_beta   90.00
_cell.angle_gamma   90.00
#
_symmetry.space_group_name_H-M   'P 1'
#
loop_
_entity.id
_entity.type
_entity.pdbx_description
1 polymer ?
#
loop_
_entity_poly.entity_id
_entity_poly.type
_entity_poly.pdbx_seq_one_letter_code
_entity_poly.pdbx_strand_id
1 'polypeptide(L)'
;MNMPPDLSQLSPDQLRHLAATLMSQVEEKDRALAQSQETLRHTEQVNQKLTFELALLKRHAFGKRSEQLNVLQISLLDEVVDADIAAIEAELEALATPATVPATKQKPKRQPLPDDLPRVEIRHEPDSEHCTCGCQRRRIGEEISEKLDYTPGVFTVERHIRGKWVCDACETLIQAPMPVHVIDKGIPTSGLLAQVMIAKYADHQPLYRQSQIFARAGVEIPRSTLAEWIGICGVRLQPLVDALRETLLTEPILHADETPVPMLAPGKKKTHKAYLWAYATTPYAALKAVIYDFAPGRGGQHARDFLDEWKGKLICDDYGGYKQSFANGVTEIGCMAHARRKFVDLHVAGKSQIAEQAIELIGQLYQVEREAQSLSGEERQRRRDTRARPIADALHRWMLAHREKVPNGSATAKALDYSLKRWTALTRYLDDGRLPIDNNRVENLIRPWALGRSNWLFAGSLRSGQRAATIMSLIQTAKLNGHEPHAYLKDVLARLPTQKASQIHELLPQHWKPAD
;
A
#
# COMPACT_ATOMS: atom_id res chain seq x y z
N MET A 1 66.59 -15.20 -30.68
CA MET A 1 66.69 -16.58 -30.17
C MET A 1 68.17 -16.86 -29.96
N ASN A 2 68.65 -16.78 -28.72
CA ASN A 2 69.98 -17.30 -28.40
C ASN A 2 69.86 -18.81 -28.38
N MET A 3 70.69 -19.52 -29.15
CA MET A 3 70.76 -20.98 -29.04
C MET A 3 71.08 -21.35 -27.59
N PRO A 4 70.38 -22.33 -26.99
CA PRO A 4 70.75 -22.81 -25.67
C PRO A 4 72.20 -23.33 -25.72
N PRO A 5 73.02 -23.05 -24.70
CA PRO A 5 74.41 -23.52 -24.65
C PRO A 5 74.45 -25.04 -24.81
N ASP A 6 75.38 -25.53 -25.61
CA ASP A 6 75.60 -26.97 -25.81
C ASP A 6 76.06 -27.60 -24.50
N LEU A 7 75.12 -28.29 -23.83
CA LEU A 7 75.32 -28.87 -22.50
C LEU A 7 76.39 -29.96 -22.48
N SER A 8 76.78 -30.49 -23.65
CA SER A 8 77.83 -31.51 -23.78
C SER A 8 79.25 -30.97 -23.55
N GLN A 9 79.42 -29.64 -23.53
CA GLN A 9 80.72 -28.97 -23.39
C GLN A 9 80.97 -28.39 -21.98
N LEU A 10 80.05 -28.60 -21.04
CA LEU A 10 80.13 -28.04 -19.68
C LEU A 10 80.75 -29.04 -18.71
N SER A 11 81.62 -28.56 -17.82
CA SER A 11 82.17 -29.37 -16.74
C SER A 11 81.09 -29.75 -15.70
N PRO A 12 81.29 -30.82 -14.90
CA PRO A 12 80.34 -31.20 -13.84
C PRO A 12 80.00 -30.07 -12.88
N ASP A 13 80.95 -29.17 -12.59
CA ASP A 13 80.72 -28.02 -11.70
C ASP A 13 79.96 -26.89 -12.40
N GLN A 14 80.18 -26.68 -13.70
CA GLN A 14 79.39 -25.75 -14.51
C GLN A 14 77.94 -26.23 -14.66
N LEU A 15 77.72 -27.55 -14.82
CA LEU A 15 76.38 -28.14 -14.84
C LEU A 15 75.66 -28.01 -13.48
N ARG A 16 76.37 -28.23 -12.37
CA ARG A 16 75.82 -28.02 -11.02
C ARG A 16 75.44 -26.56 -10.77
N HIS A 17 76.28 -25.62 -11.19
CA HIS A 17 75.98 -24.19 -11.06
C HIS A 17 74.79 -23.80 -11.94
N LEU A 18 74.72 -24.28 -13.19
CA LEU A 18 73.59 -24.03 -14.09
C LEU A 18 72.29 -24.59 -13.51
N ALA A 19 72.31 -25.82 -12.97
CA ALA A 19 71.16 -26.44 -12.33
C ALA A 19 70.69 -25.62 -11.12
N ALA A 20 71.61 -25.19 -10.25
CA ALA A 20 71.26 -24.34 -9.10
C ALA A 20 70.64 -23.01 -9.51
N THR A 21 71.17 -22.36 -10.56
CA THR A 21 70.64 -21.11 -11.11
C THR A 21 69.26 -21.32 -11.72
N LEU A 22 69.05 -22.40 -12.48
CA LEU A 22 67.75 -22.73 -13.07
C LEU A 22 66.71 -23.06 -12.01
N MET A 23 67.07 -23.79 -10.95
CA MET A 23 66.18 -24.08 -9.83
C MET A 23 65.73 -22.80 -9.12
N SER A 24 66.66 -21.88 -8.86
CA SER A 24 66.34 -20.55 -8.31
C SER A 24 65.42 -19.73 -9.22
N GLN A 25 65.67 -19.74 -10.53
CA GLN A 25 64.82 -19.05 -11.51
C GLN A 25 63.42 -19.66 -11.63
N VAL A 26 63.28 -20.98 -11.47
CA VAL A 26 61.98 -21.67 -11.47
C VAL A 26 61.22 -21.30 -10.20
N GLU A 27 61.85 -21.33 -9.03
CA GLU A 27 61.22 -20.92 -7.77
C GLU A 27 60.76 -19.44 -7.80
N GLU A 28 61.56 -18.55 -8.37
CA GLU A 28 61.22 -17.13 -8.51
C GLU A 28 60.02 -16.93 -9.47
N LYS A 29 59.99 -17.67 -10.58
CA LYS A 29 58.86 -17.65 -11.53
C LYS A 29 57.60 -18.25 -10.94
N ASP A 30 57.70 -19.33 -10.16
CA ASP A 30 56.54 -19.96 -9.50
C ASP A 30 55.92 -19.03 -8.46
N ARG A 31 56.76 -18.30 -7.69
CA ARG A 31 56.28 -17.24 -6.78
C ARG A 31 55.59 -16.10 -7.52
N ALA A 32 56.19 -15.62 -8.61
CA ALA A 32 55.60 -14.56 -9.43
C ALA A 32 54.27 -15.00 -10.09
N LEU A 33 54.19 -16.26 -10.55
CA LEU A 33 52.99 -16.84 -11.13
C LEU A 33 51.87 -16.94 -10.09
N ALA A 34 52.18 -17.41 -8.88
CA ALA A 34 51.21 -17.48 -7.78
C ALA A 34 50.66 -16.09 -7.42
N GLN A 35 51.53 -15.07 -7.32
CA GLN A 35 51.12 -13.70 -7.02
C GLN A 35 50.28 -13.08 -8.16
N SER A 36 50.63 -13.37 -9.41
CA SER A 36 49.87 -12.92 -10.59
C SER A 36 48.48 -13.57 -10.65
N GLN A 37 48.38 -14.87 -10.36
CA GLN A 37 47.10 -15.59 -10.29
C GLN A 37 46.20 -15.06 -9.17
N GLU A 38 46.75 -14.71 -8.01
CA GLU A 38 46.00 -14.10 -6.92
C GLU A 38 45.49 -12.69 -7.30
N THR A 39 46.35 -11.88 -7.92
CA THR A 39 45.99 -10.53 -8.41
C THR A 39 44.92 -10.58 -9.50
N LEU A 40 45.01 -11.55 -10.42
CA LEU A 40 44.03 -11.77 -11.48
C LEU A 40 42.67 -12.14 -10.88
N ARG A 41 42.64 -13.09 -9.93
CA ARG A 41 41.41 -13.48 -9.21
C ARG A 41 40.78 -12.29 -8.48
N HIS A 42 41.58 -11.47 -7.80
CA HIS A 42 41.10 -10.27 -7.11
C HIS A 42 40.52 -9.24 -8.10
N THR A 43 41.22 -8.98 -9.20
CA THR A 43 40.78 -8.03 -10.24
C THR A 43 39.49 -8.49 -10.92
N GLU A 44 39.37 -9.79 -11.22
CA GLU A 44 38.15 -10.37 -11.77
C GLU A 44 36.96 -10.21 -10.83
N GLN A 45 37.15 -10.42 -9.52
CA GLN A 45 36.10 -10.22 -8.51
C GLN A 45 35.66 -8.75 -8.43
N VAL A 46 36.60 -7.80 -8.47
CA VAL A 46 36.32 -6.36 -8.46
C VAL A 46 35.58 -5.94 -9.75
N ASN A 47 36.01 -6.43 -10.91
CA ASN A 47 35.35 -6.15 -12.19
C ASN A 47 33.92 -6.69 -12.22
N GLN A 48 33.68 -7.90 -11.71
CA GLN A 48 32.33 -8.46 -11.59
C GLN A 48 31.44 -7.61 -10.67
N LYS A 49 31.98 -7.15 -9.53
CA LYS A 49 31.26 -6.26 -8.59
C LYS A 49 30.89 -4.93 -9.24
N LEU A 50 31.85 -4.25 -9.87
CA LEU A 50 31.63 -2.94 -10.50
C LEU A 50 30.68 -3.03 -11.68
N THR A 51 30.76 -4.09 -12.49
CA THR A 51 29.86 -4.33 -13.62
C THR A 51 28.41 -4.45 -13.15
N PHE A 52 28.18 -5.18 -12.04
CA PHE A 52 26.85 -5.32 -11.44
C PHE A 52 26.32 -3.98 -10.89
N GLU A 53 27.14 -3.24 -10.14
CA GLU A 53 26.76 -1.92 -9.60
C GLU A 53 26.42 -0.92 -10.71
N LEU A 54 27.18 -0.91 -11.80
CA LEU A 54 26.92 -0.07 -12.98
C LEU A 54 25.60 -0.41 -13.68
N ALA A 55 25.27 -1.69 -13.83
CA ALA A 55 23.99 -2.12 -14.43
C ALA A 55 22.79 -1.63 -13.58
N LEU A 56 22.91 -1.72 -12.26
CA LEU A 56 21.88 -1.30 -11.31
C LEU A 56 21.70 0.22 -11.29
N LEU A 57 22.82 0.97 -11.26
CA LEU A 57 22.82 2.43 -11.31
C LEU A 57 22.27 2.98 -12.63
N LYS A 58 22.61 2.38 -13.78
CA LYS A 58 22.05 2.78 -15.09
C LYS A 58 20.53 2.64 -15.11
N ARG A 59 19.98 1.58 -14.51
CA ARG A 59 18.53 1.39 -14.40
C ARG A 59 17.87 2.43 -13.50
N HIS A 60 18.54 2.84 -12.42
CA HIS A 60 18.01 3.82 -11.47
C HIS A 60 18.14 5.27 -11.95
N ALA A 61 19.22 5.61 -12.65
CA ALA A 61 19.53 6.97 -13.07
C ALA A 61 18.79 7.41 -14.34
N PHE A 62 18.59 6.50 -15.31
CA PHE A 62 18.02 6.85 -16.63
C PHE A 62 16.51 6.55 -16.75
N GLY A 63 15.86 6.11 -15.67
CA GLY A 63 14.41 5.95 -15.57
C GLY A 63 13.68 7.27 -15.31
N LYS A 64 13.65 8.16 -16.32
CA LYS A 64 12.83 9.39 -16.46
C LYS A 64 12.83 10.39 -15.28
N ARG A 65 13.44 11.56 -15.49
CA ARG A 65 13.09 12.82 -14.78
C ARG A 65 13.14 14.00 -15.73
N SER A 66 12.05 14.76 -15.81
CA SER A 66 12.03 16.15 -16.30
C SER A 66 11.44 17.04 -15.20
N GLU A 67 12.21 17.99 -14.70
CA GLU A 67 11.85 18.89 -13.62
C GLU A 67 11.47 20.28 -14.17
N GLN A 68 10.18 20.52 -14.38
CA GLN A 68 9.52 21.82 -14.27
C GLN A 68 8.06 21.58 -13.82
N LEU A 69 7.56 22.37 -12.86
CA LEU A 69 6.18 22.25 -12.39
C LEU A 69 5.22 22.80 -13.46
N ASN A 70 4.52 21.92 -14.17
CA ASN A 70 3.54 22.32 -15.18
C ASN A 70 2.17 22.69 -14.53
N VAL A 71 1.25 23.23 -15.33
CA VAL A 71 -0.09 23.66 -14.87
C VAL A 71 -0.86 22.54 -14.15
N LEU A 72 -0.65 21.28 -14.56
CA LEU A 72 -1.27 20.12 -13.92
C LEU A 72 -0.72 19.90 -12.50
N GLN A 73 0.57 20.14 -12.28
CA GLN A 73 1.19 20.05 -10.96
C GLN A 73 0.64 21.11 -10.01
N ILE A 74 0.46 22.35 -10.48
CA ILE A 74 -0.17 23.43 -9.69
C ILE A 74 -1.60 23.02 -9.32
N SER A 75 -2.34 22.44 -10.26
CA SER A 75 -3.72 22.02 -10.01
C SER A 75 -3.86 20.97 -8.91
N LEU A 76 -2.91 20.02 -8.84
CA LEU A 76 -2.85 19.02 -7.77
C LEU A 76 -2.48 19.62 -6.40
N LEU A 77 -1.77 20.75 -6.36
CA LEU A 77 -1.40 21.43 -5.11
C LEU A 77 -2.61 22.02 -4.42
N ASP A 78 -3.36 22.86 -5.15
CA ASP A 78 -4.51 23.57 -4.63
C ASP A 78 -5.58 22.59 -4.11
N GLU A 79 -5.81 21.50 -4.87
CA GLU A 79 -6.70 20.41 -4.46
C GLU A 79 -6.35 19.86 -3.07
N VAL A 80 -5.07 19.66 -2.79
CA VAL A 80 -4.65 19.12 -1.49
C VAL A 80 -4.88 20.15 -0.38
N VAL A 81 -4.53 21.41 -0.64
CA VAL A 81 -4.71 22.50 0.32
C VAL A 81 -6.18 22.65 0.69
N ASP A 82 -7.07 22.72 -0.29
CA ASP A 82 -8.52 22.86 -0.08
C ASP A 82 -9.07 21.69 0.75
N ALA A 83 -8.67 20.46 0.43
CA ALA A 83 -9.10 19.27 1.16
C ALA A 83 -8.57 19.23 2.62
N ASP A 84 -7.35 19.71 2.86
CA ASP A 84 -6.77 19.76 4.21
C ASP A 84 -7.43 20.84 5.08
N ILE A 85 -7.74 22.00 4.50
CA ILE A 85 -8.50 23.06 5.19
C ILE A 85 -9.86 22.51 5.61
N ALA A 86 -10.59 21.88 4.70
CA ALA A 86 -11.90 21.30 4.99
C ALA A 86 -11.86 20.22 6.08
N ALA A 87 -10.82 19.37 6.07
CA ALA A 87 -10.62 18.37 7.12
C ALA A 87 -10.39 19.02 8.49
N ILE A 88 -9.56 20.07 8.56
CA ILE A 88 -9.30 20.82 9.80
C ILE A 88 -10.59 21.47 10.30
N GLU A 89 -11.35 22.14 9.43
CA GLU A 89 -12.62 22.77 9.80
C GLU A 89 -13.61 21.73 10.36
N ALA A 90 -13.72 20.55 9.72
CA ALA A 90 -14.62 19.49 10.18
C ALA A 90 -14.24 18.89 11.55
N GLU A 91 -12.94 18.74 11.83
CA GLU A 91 -12.46 18.30 13.14
C GLU A 91 -12.72 19.36 14.22
N LEU A 92 -12.46 20.63 13.91
CA LEU A 92 -12.74 21.75 14.83
C LEU A 92 -14.23 21.84 15.17
N GLU A 93 -15.11 21.66 14.18
CA GLU A 93 -16.56 21.60 14.40
C GLU A 93 -16.96 20.43 15.31
N ALA A 94 -16.31 19.27 15.19
CA ALA A 94 -16.59 18.11 16.04
C ALA A 94 -16.14 18.30 17.50
N LEU A 95 -15.10 19.12 17.73
CA LEU A 95 -14.58 19.44 19.07
C LEU A 95 -15.31 20.61 19.74
N ALA A 96 -16.01 21.44 18.98
CA ALA A 96 -16.74 22.59 19.52
C ALA A 96 -17.99 22.14 20.30
N THR A 97 -18.11 22.56 21.56
CA THR A 97 -19.40 22.53 22.29
C THR A 97 -20.40 23.45 21.60
N PRO A 98 -21.71 23.14 21.59
CA PRO A 98 -22.73 23.94 20.92
C PRO A 98 -23.02 25.23 21.71
N ALA A 99 -22.04 26.11 21.79
CA ALA A 99 -22.17 27.47 22.27
C ALA A 99 -20.93 28.25 21.82
N THR A 100 -20.97 28.87 20.63
CA THR A 100 -20.54 30.27 20.44
C THR A 100 -20.76 30.76 19.00
N VAL A 101 -21.43 31.91 18.92
CA VAL A 101 -21.54 32.95 17.88
C VAL A 101 -21.28 32.53 16.41
N PRO A 102 -22.29 32.65 15.52
CA PRO A 102 -22.07 32.43 14.10
C PRO A 102 -21.16 33.51 13.52
N ALA A 103 -19.96 33.12 13.07
CA ALA A 103 -19.10 33.99 12.28
C ALA A 103 -19.84 34.44 11.02
N THR A 104 -19.87 35.75 10.77
CA THR A 104 -20.40 36.36 9.54
C THR A 104 -19.48 36.09 8.36
N LYS A 105 -19.42 34.84 7.88
CA LYS A 105 -18.90 34.54 6.53
C LYS A 105 -19.97 34.98 5.51
N GLN A 106 -19.60 35.82 4.54
CA GLN A 106 -20.46 36.12 3.38
C GLN A 106 -20.75 34.79 2.67
N LYS A 107 -21.96 34.24 2.85
CA LYS A 107 -22.35 32.99 2.20
C LYS A 107 -22.54 33.27 0.71
N PRO A 108 -21.74 32.67 -0.19
CA PRO A 108 -22.03 32.76 -1.62
C PRO A 108 -23.45 32.21 -1.86
N LYS A 109 -24.25 32.94 -2.65
CA LYS A 109 -25.56 32.46 -3.08
C LYS A 109 -25.36 31.16 -3.87
N ARG A 110 -25.95 30.07 -3.40
CA ARG A 110 -25.95 28.79 -4.12
C ARG A 110 -26.66 28.99 -5.44
N GLN A 111 -26.03 28.57 -6.53
CA GLN A 111 -26.70 28.46 -7.82
C GLN A 111 -27.69 27.29 -7.75
N PRO A 112 -28.88 27.43 -8.36
CA PRO A 112 -29.82 26.31 -8.49
C PRO A 112 -29.19 25.20 -9.34
N LEU A 113 -29.61 23.96 -9.10
CA LEU A 113 -29.19 22.82 -9.93
C LEU A 113 -29.85 22.91 -11.31
N PRO A 114 -29.21 22.38 -12.38
CA PRO A 114 -29.77 22.47 -13.73
C PRO A 114 -31.19 21.88 -13.84
N ASP A 115 -32.07 22.56 -14.58
CA ASP A 115 -33.48 22.19 -14.72
C ASP A 115 -33.69 20.93 -15.57
N ASP A 116 -32.75 20.61 -16.44
CA ASP A 116 -32.77 19.45 -17.34
C ASP A 116 -32.39 18.13 -16.66
N LEU A 117 -31.83 18.16 -15.45
CA LEU A 117 -31.52 16.95 -14.71
C LEU A 117 -32.79 16.22 -14.21
N PRO A 118 -32.85 14.87 -14.32
CA PRO A 118 -33.96 14.09 -13.81
C PRO A 118 -34.08 14.23 -12.29
N ARG A 119 -35.28 14.55 -11.82
CA ARG A 119 -35.59 14.73 -10.39
C ARG A 119 -36.30 13.50 -9.82
N VAL A 120 -35.81 13.03 -8.68
CA VAL A 120 -36.44 11.97 -7.89
C VAL A 120 -37.04 12.60 -6.64
N GLU A 121 -38.36 12.53 -6.49
CA GLU A 121 -39.04 13.07 -5.31
C GLU A 121 -38.92 12.10 -4.13
N ILE A 122 -38.41 12.61 -3.00
CA ILE A 122 -38.32 11.88 -1.74
C ILE A 122 -39.16 12.65 -0.71
N ARG A 123 -40.29 12.06 -0.32
CA ARG A 123 -41.24 12.71 0.60
C ARG A 123 -40.96 12.27 2.03
N HIS A 124 -40.78 13.26 2.90
CA HIS A 124 -40.63 13.07 4.34
C HIS A 124 -41.91 13.57 5.01
N GLU A 125 -42.76 12.63 5.36
CA GLU A 125 -44.02 12.90 6.05
C GLU A 125 -43.95 12.33 7.49
N PRO A 126 -44.71 12.88 8.45
CA PRO A 126 -44.76 12.34 9.80
C PRO A 126 -45.33 10.91 9.82
N ASP A 127 -44.86 10.06 10.74
CA ASP A 127 -45.31 8.66 10.88
C ASP A 127 -46.81 8.52 11.15
N SER A 128 -47.47 9.59 11.61
CA SER A 128 -48.90 9.62 11.87
C SER A 128 -49.51 10.95 11.45
N GLU A 129 -50.64 10.85 10.75
CA GLU A 129 -51.52 11.98 10.44
C GLU A 129 -52.31 12.46 11.67
N HIS A 130 -52.22 11.77 12.81
CA HIS A 130 -52.89 12.13 14.05
C HIS A 130 -51.94 12.78 15.04
N CYS A 131 -52.42 13.85 15.69
CA CYS A 131 -51.72 14.52 16.76
C CYS A 131 -51.74 13.69 18.06
N THR A 132 -50.80 13.97 18.96
CA THR A 132 -50.78 13.40 20.32
C THR A 132 -52.04 13.79 21.12
N CYS A 133 -52.72 14.87 20.74
CA CYS A 133 -54.03 15.25 21.28
C CYS A 133 -55.22 14.52 20.64
N GLY A 134 -55.00 13.59 19.71
CA GLY A 134 -56.04 12.78 19.05
C GLY A 134 -56.69 13.41 17.81
N CYS A 135 -56.41 14.67 17.50
CA CYS A 135 -56.96 15.35 16.32
C CYS A 135 -56.20 14.97 15.03
N GLN A 136 -56.90 14.98 13.89
CA GLN A 136 -56.26 14.85 12.58
C GLN A 136 -55.46 16.12 12.26
N ARG A 137 -54.21 15.93 11.82
CA ARG A 137 -53.30 17.01 11.41
C ARG A 137 -53.62 17.43 9.97
N ARG A 138 -53.37 18.70 9.66
CA ARG A 138 -53.56 19.28 8.34
C ARG A 138 -52.23 19.71 7.73
N ARG A 139 -51.97 19.30 6.49
CA ARG A 139 -50.79 19.74 5.71
C ARG A 139 -51.01 21.18 5.25
N ILE A 140 -50.14 22.10 5.65
CA ILE A 140 -50.26 23.55 5.34
C ILE A 140 -49.25 24.03 4.30
N GLY A 141 -48.27 23.21 3.98
CA GLY A 141 -47.23 23.54 3.03
C GLY A 141 -46.11 22.53 3.04
N GLU A 142 -45.05 22.83 2.33
CA GLU A 142 -43.88 21.98 2.23
C GLU A 142 -42.60 22.81 2.17
N GLU A 143 -41.50 22.18 2.53
CA GLU A 143 -40.16 22.72 2.35
C GLU A 143 -39.37 21.77 1.46
N ILE A 144 -38.74 22.32 0.43
CA ILE A 144 -38.05 21.55 -0.60
C ILE A 144 -36.57 21.84 -0.51
N SER A 145 -35.76 20.80 -0.43
CA SER A 145 -34.31 20.87 -0.57
C SER A 145 -33.84 19.91 -1.65
N GLU A 146 -33.00 20.41 -2.55
CA GLU A 146 -32.43 19.60 -3.63
C GLU A 146 -31.00 19.17 -3.31
N LYS A 147 -30.68 17.93 -3.66
CA LYS A 147 -29.34 17.34 -3.60
C LYS A 147 -28.96 16.71 -4.92
N LEU A 148 -27.69 16.83 -5.28
CA LEU A 148 -27.15 16.25 -6.51
C LEU A 148 -26.65 14.83 -6.24
N ASP A 149 -27.24 13.86 -6.92
CA ASP A 149 -26.85 12.46 -6.88
C ASP A 149 -26.11 12.05 -8.15
N TYR A 150 -25.38 10.94 -8.02
CA TYR A 150 -24.71 10.29 -9.14
C TYR A 150 -24.87 8.79 -9.04
N THR A 151 -25.61 8.24 -9.99
CA THR A 151 -25.53 6.83 -10.34
C THR A 151 -24.51 6.71 -11.48
N PRO A 152 -23.61 5.71 -11.51
CA PRO A 152 -22.59 5.61 -12.56
C PRO A 152 -23.09 5.93 -13.97
N GLY A 153 -22.65 7.08 -14.51
CA GLY A 153 -23.01 7.59 -15.84
C GLY A 153 -24.20 8.57 -15.89
N VAL A 154 -24.94 8.79 -14.81
CA VAL A 154 -26.17 9.60 -14.79
C VAL A 154 -26.23 10.50 -13.56
N PHE A 155 -26.37 11.81 -13.77
CA PHE A 155 -26.70 12.76 -12.71
C PHE A 155 -28.22 12.83 -12.50
N THR A 156 -28.62 12.82 -11.25
CA THR A 156 -30.01 12.96 -10.79
C THR A 156 -30.08 13.99 -9.68
N VAL A 157 -31.25 14.58 -9.48
CA VAL A 157 -31.51 15.50 -8.37
C VAL A 157 -32.49 14.84 -7.41
N GLU A 158 -32.05 14.57 -6.18
CA GLU A 158 -32.93 14.16 -5.10
C GLU A 158 -33.66 15.39 -4.55
N ARG A 159 -34.97 15.44 -4.77
CA ARG A 159 -35.85 16.51 -4.30
C ARG A 159 -36.49 16.06 -3.00
N HIS A 160 -35.91 16.45 -1.87
CA HIS A 160 -36.44 16.16 -0.54
C HIS A 160 -37.57 17.12 -0.21
N ILE A 161 -38.80 16.60 -0.16
CA ILE A 161 -40.02 17.36 0.13
C ILE A 161 -40.46 17.04 1.55
N ARG A 162 -40.41 18.03 2.44
CA ARG A 162 -40.79 17.89 3.84
C ARG A 162 -42.11 18.59 4.10
N GLY A 163 -43.18 17.82 4.34
CA GLY A 163 -44.50 18.36 4.63
C GLY A 163 -44.55 19.09 5.98
N LYS A 164 -45.17 20.27 6.01
CA LYS A 164 -45.47 21.03 7.23
C LYS A 164 -46.90 20.71 7.65
N TRP A 165 -47.04 20.12 8.83
CA TRP A 165 -48.32 19.69 9.37
C TRP A 165 -48.64 20.48 10.62
N VAL A 166 -49.90 20.91 10.76
CA VAL A 166 -50.38 21.57 11.97
C VAL A 166 -51.53 20.80 12.59
N CYS A 167 -51.62 20.87 13.90
CA CYS A 167 -52.85 20.56 14.62
C CYS A 167 -53.51 21.89 15.03
N ASP A 168 -54.70 22.17 14.50
CA ASP A 168 -55.41 23.41 14.80
C ASP A 168 -55.92 23.45 16.27
N ALA A 169 -56.07 22.30 16.93
CA ALA A 169 -56.56 22.22 18.32
C ALA A 169 -55.49 22.51 19.38
N CYS A 170 -54.23 22.15 19.12
CA CYS A 170 -53.12 22.34 20.05
C CYS A 170 -51.99 23.20 19.48
N GLU A 171 -52.26 23.88 18.36
CA GLU A 171 -51.38 24.83 17.67
C GLU A 171 -49.96 24.31 17.41
N THR A 172 -49.82 22.99 17.27
CA THR A 172 -48.51 22.34 17.14
C THR A 172 -48.16 22.14 15.67
N LEU A 173 -47.01 22.68 15.25
CA LEU A 173 -46.40 22.44 13.94
C LEU A 173 -45.43 21.26 14.03
N ILE A 174 -45.59 20.27 13.15
CA ILE A 174 -44.71 19.12 13.02
C ILE A 174 -44.22 19.03 11.57
N GLN A 175 -42.94 18.75 11.43
CA GLN A 175 -42.28 18.52 10.16
C GLN A 175 -41.28 17.39 10.37
N ALA A 176 -41.26 16.41 9.46
CA ALA A 176 -40.26 15.35 9.51
C ALA A 176 -38.84 15.97 9.39
N PRO A 177 -37.88 15.59 10.24
CA PRO A 177 -36.52 16.08 10.13
C PRO A 177 -35.91 15.65 8.79
N MET A 178 -35.04 16.48 8.24
CA MET A 178 -34.22 16.07 7.10
C MET A 178 -33.29 14.94 7.57
N PRO A 179 -33.11 13.85 6.80
CA PRO A 179 -32.10 12.85 7.10
C PRO A 179 -30.73 13.51 7.32
N VAL A 180 -29.96 13.01 8.28
CA VAL A 180 -28.61 13.50 8.55
C VAL A 180 -27.70 13.01 7.43
N HIS A 181 -26.80 13.86 6.96
CA HIS A 181 -25.84 13.49 5.92
C HIS A 181 -24.41 13.77 6.36
N VAL A 182 -23.44 13.09 5.74
CA VAL A 182 -22.00 13.31 5.99
C VAL A 182 -21.64 14.79 5.86
N ILE A 183 -22.29 15.48 4.93
CA ILE A 183 -22.23 16.93 4.75
C ILE A 183 -23.66 17.48 4.86
N ASP A 184 -24.10 17.83 6.07
CA ASP A 184 -25.50 18.18 6.38
C ASP A 184 -26.07 19.30 5.51
N LYS A 185 -25.26 20.30 5.17
CA LYS A 185 -25.65 21.41 4.30
C LYS A 185 -25.08 21.27 2.89
N GLY A 186 -24.47 20.15 2.56
CA GLY A 186 -23.85 19.90 1.27
C GLY A 186 -24.89 19.68 0.16
N ILE A 187 -24.50 20.06 -1.06
CA ILE A 187 -25.22 19.68 -2.28
C ILE A 187 -25.12 18.17 -2.58
N PRO A 188 -24.01 17.44 -2.30
CA PRO A 188 -23.89 16.06 -2.78
C PRO A 188 -24.66 15.08 -1.89
N THR A 189 -25.17 14.03 -2.52
CA THR A 189 -25.61 12.79 -1.84
C THR A 189 -24.41 11.90 -1.52
N SER A 190 -24.65 10.80 -0.79
CA SER A 190 -23.63 9.76 -0.58
C SER A 190 -23.18 9.10 -1.89
N GLY A 191 -24.05 8.99 -2.90
CA GLY A 191 -23.73 8.41 -4.21
C GLY A 191 -22.70 9.25 -4.97
N LEU A 192 -22.87 10.58 -4.98
CA LEU A 192 -21.91 11.49 -5.60
C LEU A 192 -20.58 11.51 -4.82
N LEU A 193 -20.62 11.55 -3.48
CA LEU A 193 -19.41 11.48 -2.65
C LEU A 193 -18.62 10.19 -2.90
N ALA A 194 -19.32 9.05 -2.95
CA ALA A 194 -18.72 7.76 -3.27
C ALA A 194 -18.07 7.78 -4.66
N GLN A 195 -18.76 8.31 -5.67
CA GLN A 195 -18.20 8.42 -7.02
C GLN A 195 -16.91 9.23 -7.06
N VAL A 196 -16.88 10.39 -6.41
CA VAL A 196 -15.69 11.27 -6.40
C VAL A 196 -14.49 10.56 -5.77
N MET A 197 -14.71 9.81 -4.68
CA MET A 197 -13.67 9.01 -4.03
C MET A 197 -13.23 7.82 -4.87
N ILE A 198 -14.15 7.05 -5.45
CA ILE A 198 -13.82 5.91 -6.32
C ILE A 198 -13.02 6.36 -7.53
N ALA A 199 -13.52 7.37 -8.27
CA ALA A 199 -12.81 7.92 -9.40
C ALA A 199 -11.40 8.41 -9.01
N LYS A 200 -11.26 9.07 -7.86
CA LYS A 200 -9.97 9.60 -7.41
C LYS A 200 -8.98 8.50 -7.01
N TYR A 201 -9.42 7.56 -6.19
CA TYR A 201 -8.54 6.64 -5.48
C TYR A 201 -8.45 5.27 -6.14
N ALA A 202 -9.58 4.72 -6.59
CA ALA A 202 -9.62 3.44 -7.31
C ALA A 202 -9.22 3.60 -8.77
N ASP A 203 -9.70 4.64 -9.45
CA ASP A 203 -9.46 4.86 -10.90
C ASP A 203 -8.34 5.86 -11.18
N HIS A 204 -7.73 6.39 -10.12
CA HIS A 204 -6.59 7.30 -10.18
C HIS A 204 -6.87 8.58 -11.00
N GLN A 205 -8.10 9.11 -10.92
CA GLN A 205 -8.53 10.29 -11.64
C GLN A 205 -8.40 11.58 -10.80
N PRO A 206 -7.50 12.52 -11.15
CA PRO A 206 -7.39 13.81 -10.45
C PRO A 206 -8.69 14.63 -10.48
N LEU A 207 -8.93 15.47 -9.46
CA LEU A 207 -10.22 16.17 -9.34
C LEU A 207 -10.46 17.20 -10.44
N TYR A 208 -9.42 17.86 -10.96
CA TYR A 208 -9.61 18.77 -12.11
C TYR A 208 -10.19 18.03 -13.32
N ARG A 209 -9.80 16.76 -13.52
CA ARG A 209 -10.32 15.93 -14.61
C ARG A 209 -11.74 15.48 -14.32
N GLN A 210 -12.06 15.18 -13.06
CA GLN A 210 -13.43 14.86 -12.65
C GLN A 210 -14.35 16.07 -12.87
N SER A 211 -13.94 17.27 -12.43
CA SER A 211 -14.64 18.53 -12.68
C SER A 211 -14.94 18.75 -14.16
N GLN A 212 -13.96 18.52 -15.05
CA GLN A 212 -14.16 18.59 -16.50
C GLN A 212 -15.08 17.49 -17.06
N ILE A 213 -15.06 16.28 -16.48
CA ILE A 213 -16.02 15.23 -16.86
C ILE A 213 -17.44 15.64 -16.48
N PHE A 214 -17.65 16.15 -15.26
CA PHE A 214 -18.96 16.57 -14.80
C PHE A 214 -19.49 17.76 -15.61
N ALA A 215 -18.63 18.73 -15.95
CA ALA A 215 -19.00 19.86 -16.79
C ALA A 215 -19.48 19.42 -18.19
N ARG A 216 -18.90 18.36 -18.77
CA ARG A 216 -19.37 17.78 -20.04
C ARG A 216 -20.76 17.13 -19.94
N ALA A 217 -21.18 16.78 -18.73
CA ALA A 217 -22.53 16.30 -18.43
C ALA A 217 -23.48 17.43 -18.00
N GLY A 218 -23.10 18.71 -18.19
CA GLY A 218 -23.92 19.87 -17.83
C GLY A 218 -23.83 20.27 -16.35
N VAL A 219 -22.95 19.63 -15.56
CA VAL A 219 -22.84 19.85 -14.11
C VAL A 219 -21.48 20.42 -13.76
N GLU A 220 -21.39 21.73 -13.59
CA GLU A 220 -20.15 22.40 -13.19
C GLU A 220 -19.92 22.30 -11.68
N ILE A 221 -18.96 21.45 -11.28
CA ILE A 221 -18.54 21.34 -9.87
C ILE A 221 -17.09 21.84 -9.75
N PRO A 222 -16.83 22.92 -9.01
CA PRO A 222 -15.48 23.43 -8.80
C PRO A 222 -14.57 22.39 -8.15
N ARG A 223 -13.30 22.38 -8.55
CA ARG A 223 -12.28 21.49 -7.96
C ARG A 223 -12.16 21.66 -6.45
N SER A 224 -12.22 22.90 -5.96
CA SER A 224 -12.17 23.20 -4.52
C SER A 224 -13.31 22.56 -3.76
N THR A 225 -14.52 22.54 -4.34
CA THR A 225 -15.69 21.85 -3.78
C THR A 225 -15.50 20.34 -3.75
N LEU A 226 -14.97 19.73 -4.81
CA LEU A 226 -14.63 18.29 -4.82
C LEU A 226 -13.57 17.96 -3.75
N ALA A 227 -12.57 18.83 -3.59
CA ALA A 227 -11.52 18.68 -2.59
C ALA A 227 -12.06 18.78 -1.16
N GLU A 228 -12.92 19.77 -0.89
CA GLU A 228 -13.62 19.94 0.39
C GLU A 228 -14.40 18.68 0.77
N TRP A 229 -15.16 18.11 -0.17
CA TRP A 229 -15.92 16.88 0.03
C TRP A 229 -15.03 15.70 0.42
N ILE A 230 -13.89 15.53 -0.26
CA ILE A 230 -12.91 14.50 0.11
C ILE A 230 -12.34 14.75 1.50
N GLY A 231 -11.99 16.00 1.82
CA GLY A 231 -11.50 16.40 3.13
C GLY A 231 -12.43 15.95 4.25
N ILE A 232 -13.71 16.31 4.15
CA ILE A 232 -14.75 15.95 5.13
C ILE A 232 -14.94 14.43 5.19
N CYS A 233 -15.07 13.76 4.04
CA CYS A 233 -15.25 12.30 4.02
C CYS A 233 -14.07 11.57 4.67
N GLY A 234 -12.84 12.04 4.44
CA GLY A 234 -11.64 11.48 5.05
C GLY A 234 -11.69 11.46 6.58
N VAL A 235 -12.09 12.58 7.19
CA VAL A 235 -12.25 12.70 8.64
C VAL A 235 -13.36 11.78 9.13
N ARG A 236 -14.51 11.79 8.45
CA ARG A 236 -15.68 11.00 8.87
C ARG A 236 -15.43 9.50 8.79
N LEU A 237 -14.64 9.03 7.81
CA LEU A 237 -14.31 7.62 7.63
C LEU A 237 -13.21 7.10 8.58
N GLN A 238 -12.48 7.98 9.28
CA GLN A 238 -11.36 7.58 10.14
C GLN A 238 -11.75 6.57 11.24
N PRO A 239 -12.85 6.77 12.01
CA PRO A 239 -13.24 5.81 13.05
C PRO A 239 -13.51 4.40 12.51
N LEU A 240 -13.93 4.27 11.26
CA LEU A 240 -14.14 2.98 10.62
C LEU A 240 -12.82 2.28 10.30
N VAL A 241 -11.79 3.02 9.91
CA VAL A 241 -10.45 2.47 9.69
C VAL A 241 -9.77 2.13 11.02
N ASP A 242 -10.01 2.90 12.07
CA ASP A 242 -9.53 2.59 13.42
C ASP A 242 -10.12 1.26 13.91
N ALA A 243 -11.44 1.06 13.75
CA ALA A 243 -12.10 -0.22 14.04
C ALA A 243 -11.59 -1.37 13.16
N LEU A 244 -11.27 -1.10 11.89
CA LEU A 244 -10.64 -2.09 11.00
C LEU A 244 -9.25 -2.47 11.51
N ARG A 245 -8.47 -1.51 12.04
CA ARG A 245 -7.14 -1.75 12.63
C ARG A 245 -7.24 -2.64 13.85
N GLU A 246 -8.15 -2.34 14.76
CA GLU A 246 -8.40 -3.18 15.93
C GLU A 246 -8.72 -4.62 15.52
N THR A 247 -9.61 -4.79 14.54
CA THR A 247 -9.96 -6.12 14.00
C THR A 247 -8.76 -6.80 13.35
N LEU A 248 -7.98 -6.09 12.54
CA LEU A 248 -6.80 -6.62 11.85
C LEU A 248 -5.72 -7.10 12.85
N LEU A 249 -5.53 -6.39 13.96
CA LEU A 249 -4.58 -6.78 15.00
C LEU A 249 -5.05 -7.99 15.84
N THR A 250 -6.28 -8.47 15.68
CA THR A 250 -6.69 -9.77 16.27
C THR A 250 -6.12 -10.97 15.51
N GLU A 251 -5.70 -10.77 14.26
CA GLU A 251 -5.15 -11.86 13.43
C GLU A 251 -3.75 -12.27 13.93
N PRO A 252 -3.45 -13.58 14.02
CA PRO A 252 -2.18 -14.07 14.53
C PRO A 252 -1.03 -13.90 13.54
N ILE A 253 -1.33 -13.68 12.26
CA ILE A 253 -0.35 -13.62 11.17
C ILE A 253 -0.70 -12.45 10.26
N LEU A 254 0.25 -11.54 10.09
CA LEU A 254 0.10 -10.36 9.24
C LEU A 254 1.25 -10.27 8.25
N HIS A 255 0.94 -9.71 7.08
CA HIS A 255 1.94 -9.18 6.16
C HIS A 255 2.23 -7.72 6.49
N ALA A 256 3.48 -7.29 6.31
CA ALA A 256 3.85 -5.89 6.31
C ALA A 256 4.85 -5.58 5.20
N ASP A 257 4.68 -4.44 4.54
CA ASP A 257 5.62 -3.90 3.56
C ASP A 257 5.46 -2.38 3.47
N GLU A 258 6.44 -1.70 2.89
CA GLU A 258 6.40 -0.25 2.76
C GLU A 258 6.93 0.24 1.42
N THR A 259 6.25 1.24 0.85
CA THR A 259 6.66 1.88 -0.41
C THR A 259 6.90 3.37 -0.21
N PRO A 260 7.94 3.96 -0.83
CA PRO A 260 8.12 5.40 -0.81
C PRO A 260 7.02 6.10 -1.62
N VAL A 261 6.52 7.19 -1.06
CA VAL A 261 5.60 8.13 -1.70
C VAL A 261 6.20 9.54 -1.65
N PRO A 262 6.31 10.25 -2.79
CA PRO A 262 6.75 11.64 -2.77
C PRO A 262 5.72 12.49 -2.04
N MET A 263 6.16 13.25 -1.04
CA MET A 263 5.33 14.23 -0.32
C MET A 263 5.95 15.61 -0.47
N LEU A 264 5.14 16.64 -0.68
CA LEU A 264 5.66 18.00 -0.76
C LEU A 264 6.35 18.42 0.53
N ALA A 265 7.40 19.21 0.38
CA ALA A 265 7.97 20.00 1.46
C ALA A 265 7.61 21.48 1.21
N PRO A 266 6.54 22.00 1.87
CA PRO A 266 6.10 23.38 1.70
C PRO A 266 7.26 24.38 1.85
N GLY A 267 7.27 25.40 1.00
CA GLY A 267 8.33 26.43 0.97
C GLY A 267 9.66 26.01 0.33
N LYS A 268 9.90 24.71 0.09
CA LYS A 268 11.18 24.20 -0.46
C LYS A 268 11.17 23.90 -1.96
N LYS A 269 10.02 24.06 -2.63
CA LYS A 269 9.80 23.68 -4.05
C LYS A 269 10.32 22.27 -4.41
N LYS A 270 10.35 21.37 -3.42
CA LYS A 270 10.87 20.00 -3.52
C LYS A 270 9.91 19.05 -2.81
N THR A 271 9.97 17.78 -3.17
CA THR A 271 9.35 16.70 -2.42
C THR A 271 10.38 16.06 -1.48
N HIS A 272 9.92 15.55 -0.33
CA HIS A 272 10.67 14.61 0.49
C HIS A 272 10.01 13.22 0.42
N LYS A 273 10.72 12.20 0.89
CA LYS A 273 10.25 10.81 0.87
C LYS A 273 9.41 10.54 2.12
N ALA A 274 8.10 10.50 1.94
CA ALA A 274 7.18 9.85 2.87
C ALA A 274 7.04 8.37 2.51
N TYR A 275 6.35 7.61 3.35
CA TYR A 275 6.18 6.17 3.16
C TYR A 275 4.74 5.76 3.44
N LEU A 276 4.25 4.86 2.60
CA LEU A 276 3.02 4.14 2.82
C LEU A 276 3.40 2.76 3.36
N TRP A 277 3.01 2.49 4.61
CA TRP A 277 3.12 1.19 5.25
C TRP A 277 1.83 0.43 5.01
N ALA A 278 1.91 -0.81 4.56
CA ALA A 278 0.75 -1.65 4.32
C ALA A 278 0.78 -2.85 5.25
N TYR A 279 -0.36 -3.13 5.88
CA TYR A 279 -0.58 -4.29 6.75
C TYR A 279 -1.76 -5.08 6.21
N ALA A 280 -1.58 -6.37 5.99
CA ALA A 280 -2.63 -7.19 5.39
C ALA A 280 -2.74 -8.56 6.05
N THR A 281 -3.96 -9.09 6.09
CA THR A 281 -4.18 -10.47 6.50
C THR A 281 -3.61 -11.44 5.46
N THR A 282 -3.35 -12.69 5.84
CA THR A 282 -2.85 -13.71 4.91
C THR A 282 -3.93 -14.16 3.91
N PRO A 283 -3.60 -14.83 2.79
CA PRO A 283 -4.59 -15.46 1.93
C PRO A 283 -5.48 -16.48 2.68
N TYR A 284 -4.95 -17.07 3.76
CA TYR A 284 -5.58 -18.15 4.52
C TYR A 284 -6.42 -17.67 5.70
N ALA A 285 -6.29 -16.41 6.12
CA ALA A 285 -7.10 -15.82 7.19
C ALA A 285 -8.58 -15.73 6.78
N ALA A 286 -9.49 -15.87 7.75
CA ALA A 286 -10.92 -15.65 7.48
C ALA A 286 -11.18 -14.17 7.17
N LEU A 287 -10.60 -13.27 7.97
CA LEU A 287 -10.63 -11.83 7.71
C LEU A 287 -9.85 -11.50 6.43
N LYS A 288 -10.48 -10.81 5.49
CA LYS A 288 -9.82 -10.27 4.30
C LYS A 288 -9.69 -8.77 4.45
N ALA A 289 -8.53 -8.29 4.90
CA ALA A 289 -8.31 -6.88 5.15
C ALA A 289 -6.92 -6.40 4.75
N VAL A 290 -6.87 -5.12 4.39
CA VAL A 290 -5.64 -4.36 4.21
C VAL A 290 -5.81 -2.95 4.76
N ILE A 291 -4.82 -2.51 5.52
CA ILE A 291 -4.73 -1.14 6.01
C ILE A 291 -3.45 -0.53 5.48
N TYR A 292 -3.57 0.70 5.01
CA TYR A 292 -2.43 1.54 4.68
C TYR A 292 -2.29 2.61 5.76
N ASP A 293 -1.09 2.74 6.29
CA ASP A 293 -0.70 3.80 7.20
C ASP A 293 0.33 4.72 6.52
N PHE A 294 0.07 6.02 6.51
CA PHE A 294 0.91 6.98 5.80
C PHE A 294 1.77 7.77 6.79
N ALA A 295 3.08 7.62 6.65
CA ALA A 295 4.05 8.15 7.58
C ALA A 295 5.06 9.11 6.90
N PRO A 296 5.58 10.12 7.62
CA PRO A 296 6.57 11.05 7.07
C PRO A 296 7.95 10.39 6.82
N GLY A 297 8.19 9.17 7.31
CA GLY A 297 9.47 8.48 7.18
C GLY A 297 9.36 6.96 7.11
N ARG A 298 10.50 6.31 6.89
CA ARG A 298 10.64 4.84 6.86
C ARG A 298 11.15 4.28 8.20
N GLY A 299 11.14 5.08 9.26
CA GLY A 299 11.65 4.65 10.56
C GLY A 299 10.85 3.47 11.08
N GLY A 300 11.51 2.48 11.67
CA GLY A 300 10.83 1.33 12.28
C GLY A 300 9.86 1.69 13.40
N GLN A 301 9.90 2.94 13.90
CA GLN A 301 8.93 3.47 14.86
C GLN A 301 7.51 3.40 14.29
N HIS A 302 7.29 3.71 13.02
CA HIS A 302 5.93 3.68 12.43
C HIS A 302 5.33 2.27 12.45
N ALA A 303 6.15 1.25 12.16
CA ALA A 303 5.70 -0.13 12.29
C ALA A 303 5.41 -0.53 13.75
N ARG A 304 6.14 0.03 14.72
CA ARG A 304 5.87 -0.22 16.14
C ARG A 304 4.63 0.52 16.63
N ASP A 305 4.42 1.76 16.22
CA ASP A 305 3.22 2.54 16.55
C ASP A 305 1.98 1.83 15.99
N PHE A 306 2.07 1.31 14.76
CA PHE A 306 0.97 0.60 14.15
C PHE A 306 0.70 -0.76 14.81
N LEU A 307 1.73 -1.56 15.11
CA LEU A 307 1.55 -2.89 15.72
C LEU A 307 1.28 -2.82 17.22
N ASP A 308 1.73 -1.77 17.89
CA ASP A 308 1.56 -1.53 19.32
C ASP A 308 1.99 -2.76 20.16
N GLU A 309 1.09 -3.32 20.97
CA GLU A 309 1.34 -4.50 21.80
C GLU A 309 1.20 -5.85 21.06
N TRP A 310 0.95 -5.84 19.75
CA TRP A 310 0.77 -7.06 18.96
C TRP A 310 2.08 -7.87 18.85
N LYS A 311 2.00 -9.18 19.16
CA LYS A 311 3.16 -10.10 19.21
C LYS A 311 2.96 -11.36 18.35
N GLY A 312 2.28 -11.22 17.22
CA GLY A 312 2.04 -12.32 16.28
C GLY A 312 3.22 -12.61 15.34
N LYS A 313 2.91 -13.27 14.21
CA LYS A 313 3.89 -13.63 13.17
C LYS A 313 3.84 -12.63 12.02
N LEU A 314 4.91 -11.88 11.80
CA LEU A 314 4.96 -10.82 10.79
C LEU A 314 5.77 -11.28 9.58
N ILE A 315 5.10 -11.32 8.42
CA ILE A 315 5.72 -11.64 7.14
C ILE A 315 6.19 -10.34 6.50
N CYS A 316 7.50 -10.21 6.29
CA CYS A 316 8.10 -9.01 5.70
C CYS A 316 9.39 -9.34 4.94
N ASP A 317 9.98 -8.33 4.31
CA ASP A 317 11.31 -8.43 3.71
C ASP A 317 12.43 -8.39 4.79
N ASP A 318 13.68 -8.14 4.40
CA ASP A 318 14.81 -7.97 5.36
C ASP A 318 14.99 -6.51 5.78
N TYR A 319 13.92 -5.71 5.82
CA TYR A 319 14.07 -4.33 6.19
C TYR A 319 14.40 -4.17 7.67
N GLY A 320 15.51 -3.50 7.95
CA GLY A 320 16.00 -3.26 9.30
C GLY A 320 15.00 -2.53 10.22
N GLY A 321 14.01 -1.83 9.66
CA GLY A 321 12.96 -1.15 10.43
C GLY A 321 12.14 -2.09 11.30
N TYR A 322 11.98 -3.35 10.93
CA TYR A 322 11.17 -4.33 11.69
C TYR A 322 11.95 -5.02 12.82
N LYS A 323 13.29 -4.93 12.84
CA LYS A 323 14.13 -5.70 13.78
C LYS A 323 13.81 -5.42 15.25
N GLN A 324 13.50 -4.17 15.59
CA GLN A 324 13.11 -3.83 16.95
C GLN A 324 11.75 -4.46 17.34
N SER A 325 10.80 -4.56 16.41
CA SER A 325 9.54 -5.25 16.67
C SER A 325 9.78 -6.73 16.98
N PHE A 326 10.76 -7.37 16.31
CA PHE A 326 11.13 -8.75 16.60
C PHE A 326 11.77 -8.91 17.97
N ALA A 327 12.65 -7.99 18.35
CA ALA A 327 13.21 -7.95 19.70
C ALA A 327 12.13 -7.77 20.79
N ASN A 328 11.01 -7.12 20.46
CA ASN A 328 9.88 -6.90 21.36
C ASN A 328 8.86 -8.05 21.39
N GLY A 329 9.12 -9.17 20.68
CA GLY A 329 8.31 -10.38 20.74
C GLY A 329 7.55 -10.75 19.46
N VAL A 330 7.59 -9.92 18.41
CA VAL A 330 7.03 -10.28 17.10
C VAL A 330 7.88 -11.39 16.45
N THR A 331 7.24 -12.42 15.91
CA THR A 331 7.96 -13.49 15.22
C THR A 331 8.17 -13.13 13.75
N GLU A 332 9.43 -12.95 13.34
CA GLU A 332 9.79 -12.68 11.94
C GLU A 332 9.48 -13.88 11.02
N ILE A 333 8.80 -13.65 9.90
CA ILE A 333 8.63 -14.64 8.83
C ILE A 333 9.27 -14.06 7.56
N GLY A 334 10.28 -14.75 7.05
CA GLY A 334 11.08 -14.27 5.93
C GLY A 334 10.39 -14.49 4.59
N CYS A 335 10.55 -13.53 3.68
CA CYS A 335 10.00 -13.60 2.32
C CYS A 335 10.91 -14.36 1.34
N MET A 336 10.51 -15.57 0.90
CA MET A 336 11.26 -16.36 -0.09
C MET A 336 11.34 -15.69 -1.47
N ALA A 337 10.35 -14.88 -1.85
CA ALA A 337 10.38 -14.14 -3.11
C ALA A 337 11.56 -13.15 -3.17
N HIS A 338 11.87 -12.49 -2.04
CA HIS A 338 13.02 -11.60 -1.93
C HIS A 338 14.36 -12.36 -1.99
N ALA A 339 14.44 -13.53 -1.35
CA ALA A 339 15.61 -14.40 -1.47
C ALA A 339 15.83 -14.86 -2.92
N ARG A 340 14.76 -15.31 -3.59
CA ARG A 340 14.78 -15.69 -5.02
C ARG A 340 15.24 -14.54 -5.91
N ARG A 341 14.75 -13.32 -5.66
CA ARG A 341 15.09 -12.12 -6.46
C ARG A 341 16.61 -11.88 -6.49
N LYS A 342 17.33 -12.13 -5.39
CA LYS A 342 18.81 -12.01 -5.36
C LYS A 342 19.49 -12.95 -6.36
N PHE A 343 19.01 -14.18 -6.51
CA PHE A 343 19.56 -15.13 -7.49
C PHE A 343 19.12 -14.78 -8.92
N VAL A 344 17.88 -14.34 -9.12
CA VAL A 344 17.40 -13.90 -10.45
C VAL A 344 18.23 -12.72 -10.96
N ASP A 345 18.47 -11.71 -10.11
CA ASP A 345 19.27 -10.54 -10.47
C ASP A 345 20.70 -10.95 -10.87
N LEU A 346 21.28 -11.94 -10.19
CA LEU A 346 22.59 -12.51 -10.56
C LEU A 346 22.54 -13.22 -11.91
N HIS A 347 21.57 -14.11 -12.14
CA HIS A 347 21.44 -14.89 -13.37
C HIS A 347 21.25 -13.99 -14.60
N VAL A 348 20.47 -12.91 -14.46
CA VAL A 348 20.26 -11.91 -15.53
C VAL A 348 21.52 -11.08 -15.78
N ALA A 349 22.27 -10.71 -14.73
CA ALA A 349 23.47 -9.89 -14.86
C ALA A 349 24.69 -10.65 -15.41
N GLY A 350 24.74 -11.97 -15.25
CA GLY A 350 25.71 -12.86 -15.87
C GLY A 350 25.20 -14.29 -15.71
N LYS A 351 25.26 -15.11 -16.76
CA LYS A 351 24.71 -16.49 -16.82
C LYS A 351 25.37 -17.43 -15.80
N SER A 352 25.12 -17.20 -14.51
CA SER A 352 25.68 -17.93 -13.39
C SER A 352 24.88 -19.22 -13.23
N GLN A 353 25.51 -20.35 -13.51
CA GLN A 353 24.94 -21.68 -13.31
C GLN A 353 24.56 -21.92 -11.83
N ILE A 354 25.30 -21.31 -10.90
CA ILE A 354 24.99 -21.34 -9.46
C ILE A 354 23.63 -20.65 -9.20
N ALA A 355 23.40 -19.49 -9.81
CA ALA A 355 22.14 -18.77 -9.64
C ALA A 355 20.95 -19.53 -10.25
N GLU A 356 21.15 -20.21 -11.38
CA GLU A 356 20.13 -21.03 -12.05
C GLU A 356 19.65 -22.20 -11.17
N GLN A 357 20.57 -22.97 -10.60
CA GLN A 357 20.24 -24.07 -9.70
C GLN A 357 19.47 -23.61 -8.45
N ALA A 358 19.87 -22.48 -7.86
CA ALA A 358 19.13 -21.89 -6.73
C ALA A 358 17.70 -21.51 -7.13
N ILE A 359 17.51 -20.91 -8.31
CA ILE A 359 16.19 -20.53 -8.83
C ILE A 359 15.32 -21.77 -9.05
N GLU A 360 15.89 -22.87 -9.55
CA GLU A 360 15.17 -24.12 -9.77
C GLU A 360 14.70 -24.75 -8.44
N LEU A 361 15.60 -24.89 -7.46
CA LEU A 361 15.26 -25.45 -6.14
C LEU A 361 14.19 -24.61 -5.43
N ILE A 362 14.31 -23.28 -5.45
CA ILE A 362 13.26 -22.39 -4.92
C ILE A 362 11.97 -22.55 -5.73
N GLY A 363 12.06 -22.73 -7.05
CA GLY A 363 10.93 -23.00 -7.93
C GLY A 363 10.16 -24.26 -7.55
N GLN A 364 10.84 -25.32 -7.10
CA GLN A 364 10.22 -26.54 -6.60
C GLN A 364 9.45 -26.30 -5.29
N LEU A 365 9.97 -25.48 -4.37
CA LEU A 365 9.23 -25.08 -3.16
C LEU A 365 7.93 -24.36 -3.53
N TYR A 366 7.98 -23.42 -4.48
CA TYR A 366 6.79 -22.74 -4.98
C TYR A 366 5.82 -23.66 -5.71
N GLN A 367 6.30 -24.72 -6.36
CA GLN A 367 5.43 -25.74 -6.96
C GLN A 367 4.62 -26.47 -5.88
N VAL A 368 5.25 -26.84 -4.76
CA VAL A 368 4.54 -27.43 -3.62
C VAL A 368 3.46 -26.47 -3.08
N GLU A 369 3.78 -25.18 -2.93
CA GLU A 369 2.82 -24.17 -2.45
C GLU A 369 1.65 -23.96 -3.40
N ARG A 370 1.88 -23.96 -4.72
CA ARG A 370 0.81 -23.89 -5.73
C ARG A 370 -0.15 -25.07 -5.62
N GLU A 371 0.38 -26.28 -5.50
CA GLU A 371 -0.42 -27.49 -5.36
C GLU A 371 -1.18 -27.55 -4.01
N ALA A 372 -0.66 -26.87 -2.98
CA ALA A 372 -1.24 -26.85 -1.64
C ALA A 372 -2.15 -25.63 -1.35
N GLN A 373 -2.44 -24.80 -2.37
CA GLN A 373 -3.16 -23.54 -2.19
C GLN A 373 -4.57 -23.75 -1.62
N SER A 374 -5.32 -24.72 -2.14
CA SER A 374 -6.70 -25.02 -1.73
C SER A 374 -6.82 -25.92 -0.49
N LEU A 375 -5.70 -26.41 0.04
CA LEU A 375 -5.69 -27.32 1.18
C LEU A 375 -5.96 -26.61 2.50
N SER A 376 -6.43 -27.36 3.51
CA SER A 376 -6.47 -26.87 4.88
C SER A 376 -5.06 -26.60 5.42
N GLY A 377 -4.95 -25.86 6.53
CA GLY A 377 -3.66 -25.62 7.18
C GLY A 377 -2.93 -26.92 7.54
N GLU A 378 -3.65 -27.91 8.06
CA GLU A 378 -3.06 -29.21 8.45
C GLU A 378 -2.59 -30.03 7.25
N GLU A 379 -3.38 -30.08 6.17
CA GLU A 379 -2.99 -30.78 4.94
C GLU A 379 -1.81 -30.11 4.25
N ARG A 380 -1.79 -28.77 4.22
CA ARG A 380 -0.65 -28.00 3.73
C ARG A 380 0.61 -28.30 4.54
N GLN A 381 0.49 -28.40 5.86
CA GLN A 381 1.59 -28.77 6.75
C GLN A 381 2.13 -30.17 6.42
N ARG A 382 1.26 -31.19 6.32
CA ARG A 382 1.67 -32.56 5.93
C ARG A 382 2.37 -32.61 4.57
N ARG A 383 1.87 -31.82 3.60
CA ARG A 383 2.46 -31.69 2.27
C ARG A 383 3.85 -31.03 2.32
N ARG A 384 4.02 -30.02 3.17
CA ARG A 384 5.33 -29.37 3.40
C ARG A 384 6.33 -30.32 4.03
N ASP A 385 5.93 -31.08 5.05
CA ASP A 385 6.83 -32.03 5.72
C ASP A 385 7.32 -33.14 4.79
N THR A 386 6.44 -33.66 3.93
CA THR A 386 6.79 -34.75 3.00
C THR A 386 7.53 -34.30 1.75
N ARG A 387 7.33 -33.06 1.28
CA ARG A 387 7.92 -32.57 0.01
C ARG A 387 8.77 -31.32 0.13
N ALA A 388 8.26 -30.26 0.75
CA ALA A 388 8.95 -28.98 0.79
C ALA A 388 10.17 -29.01 1.73
N ARG A 389 10.08 -29.68 2.88
CA ARG A 389 11.16 -29.77 3.87
C ARG A 389 12.42 -30.46 3.30
N PRO A 390 12.33 -31.64 2.63
CA PRO A 390 13.49 -32.22 1.96
C PRO A 390 14.13 -31.31 0.90
N ILE A 391 13.33 -30.57 0.13
CA ILE A 391 13.83 -29.61 -0.87
C ILE A 391 14.55 -28.45 -0.19
N ALA A 392 13.98 -27.90 0.90
CA ALA A 392 14.60 -26.83 1.66
C ALA A 392 15.93 -27.28 2.29
N ASP A 393 15.99 -28.47 2.87
CA ASP A 393 17.22 -29.02 3.45
C ASP A 393 18.31 -29.26 2.39
N ALA A 394 17.92 -29.71 1.19
CA ALA A 394 18.82 -29.83 0.06
C ALA A 394 19.34 -28.46 -0.39
N LEU A 395 18.46 -27.47 -0.51
CA LEU A 395 18.82 -26.09 -0.84
C LEU A 395 19.77 -25.48 0.20
N HIS A 396 19.54 -25.70 1.49
CA HIS A 396 20.40 -25.19 2.56
C HIS A 396 21.82 -25.77 2.48
N ARG A 397 21.93 -27.11 2.39
CA ARG A 397 23.22 -27.80 2.24
C ARG A 397 23.94 -27.36 0.98
N TRP A 398 23.20 -27.23 -0.13
CA TRP A 398 23.73 -26.73 -1.39
C TRP A 398 24.30 -25.31 -1.24
N MET A 399 23.58 -24.39 -0.58
CA MET A 399 24.05 -23.02 -0.38
C MET A 399 25.31 -22.96 0.50
N LEU A 400 25.37 -23.75 1.58
CA LEU A 400 26.55 -23.84 2.44
C LEU A 400 27.78 -24.32 1.66
N ALA A 401 27.64 -25.43 0.92
CA ALA A 401 28.74 -26.00 0.13
C ALA A 401 29.23 -25.07 -0.99
N HIS A 402 28.34 -24.29 -1.61
CA HIS A 402 28.73 -23.29 -2.60
C HIS A 402 29.36 -22.07 -1.95
N ARG A 403 28.89 -21.68 -0.76
CA ARG A 403 29.39 -20.49 -0.08
C ARG A 403 30.88 -20.62 0.32
N GLU A 404 31.33 -21.83 0.65
CA GLU A 404 32.74 -22.14 0.93
C GLU A 404 33.65 -21.94 -0.29
N LYS A 405 33.13 -22.17 -1.50
CA LYS A 405 33.88 -22.08 -2.76
C LYS A 405 33.87 -20.69 -3.38
N VAL A 406 32.94 -19.84 -2.95
CA VAL A 406 32.70 -18.52 -3.52
C VAL A 406 33.51 -17.46 -2.75
N PRO A 407 34.33 -16.64 -3.43
CA PRO A 407 35.09 -15.57 -2.79
C PRO A 407 34.21 -14.57 -2.04
N ASN A 408 34.70 -14.14 -0.88
CA ASN A 408 34.06 -13.12 -0.06
C ASN A 408 33.87 -11.81 -0.83
N GLY A 409 32.74 -11.13 -0.58
CA GLY A 409 32.43 -9.84 -1.22
C GLY A 409 31.90 -9.92 -2.66
N SER A 410 31.96 -11.08 -3.31
CA SER A 410 31.36 -11.31 -4.63
C SER A 410 29.83 -11.17 -4.60
N ALA A 411 29.24 -10.89 -5.76
CA ALA A 411 27.78 -10.77 -5.88
C ALA A 411 27.07 -12.11 -5.55
N THR A 412 27.68 -13.24 -5.93
CA THR A 412 27.24 -14.59 -5.57
C THR A 412 27.31 -14.83 -4.06
N ALA A 413 28.41 -14.43 -3.40
CA ALA A 413 28.51 -14.54 -1.93
C ALA A 413 27.41 -13.73 -1.24
N LYS A 414 27.12 -12.51 -1.71
CA LYS A 414 26.05 -11.67 -1.15
C LYS A 414 24.66 -12.30 -1.28
N ALA A 415 24.35 -12.96 -2.40
CA ALA A 415 23.06 -13.63 -2.58
C ALA A 415 22.91 -14.89 -1.71
N LEU A 416 23.98 -15.69 -1.58
CA LEU A 416 24.03 -16.84 -0.67
C LEU A 416 23.90 -16.37 0.78
N ASP A 417 24.70 -15.37 1.20
CA ASP A 417 24.71 -14.82 2.55
C ASP A 417 23.36 -14.23 2.96
N TYR A 418 22.62 -13.63 2.02
CA TYR A 418 21.27 -13.12 2.29
C TYR A 418 20.34 -14.24 2.79
N SER A 419 20.35 -15.38 2.08
CA SER A 419 19.47 -16.50 2.39
C SER A 419 19.96 -17.27 3.62
N LEU A 420 21.27 -17.52 3.73
CA LEU A 420 21.87 -18.26 4.83
C LEU A 420 21.70 -17.55 6.18
N LYS A 421 21.90 -16.23 6.24
CA LYS A 421 21.73 -15.45 7.49
C LYS A 421 20.29 -15.41 7.99
N ARG A 422 19.33 -15.62 7.09
CA ARG A 422 17.89 -15.55 7.39
C ARG A 422 17.20 -16.90 7.25
N TRP A 423 17.96 -17.99 7.19
CA TRP A 423 17.43 -19.30 6.83
C TRP A 423 16.28 -19.73 7.76
N THR A 424 16.44 -19.51 9.07
CA THR A 424 15.38 -19.74 10.06
C THR A 424 14.11 -18.97 9.73
N ALA A 425 14.19 -17.66 9.46
CA ALA A 425 13.03 -16.85 9.10
C ALA A 425 12.39 -17.31 7.78
N LEU A 426 13.20 -17.64 6.78
CA LEU A 426 12.77 -18.10 5.45
C LEU A 426 12.13 -19.50 5.47
N THR A 427 12.38 -20.31 6.50
CA THR A 427 11.88 -21.68 6.60
C THR A 427 10.80 -21.86 7.66
N ARG A 428 10.52 -20.88 8.53
CA ARG A 428 9.41 -20.92 9.50
C ARG A 428 8.05 -21.25 8.88
N TYR A 429 7.82 -20.92 7.61
CA TYR A 429 6.58 -21.29 6.92
C TYR A 429 6.40 -22.82 6.81
N LEU A 430 7.49 -23.60 6.85
CA LEU A 430 7.45 -25.05 6.86
C LEU A 430 6.92 -25.63 8.17
N ASP A 431 6.84 -24.84 9.25
CA ASP A 431 6.45 -25.32 10.58
C ASP A 431 5.01 -24.89 10.97
N ASP A 432 4.36 -24.07 10.14
CA ASP A 432 2.96 -23.68 10.33
C ASP A 432 2.26 -23.56 8.98
N GLY A 433 1.32 -24.48 8.72
CA GLY A 433 0.51 -24.52 7.51
C GLY A 433 -0.31 -23.26 7.21
N ARG A 434 -0.46 -22.34 8.16
CA ARG A 434 -1.15 -21.04 7.98
C ARG A 434 -0.21 -19.94 7.48
N LEU A 435 1.10 -20.15 7.49
CA LEU A 435 2.08 -19.19 6.99
C LEU A 435 2.23 -19.29 5.48
N PRO A 436 2.10 -18.18 4.73
CA PRO A 436 2.58 -18.06 3.36
C PRO A 436 4.11 -18.15 3.26
N ILE A 437 4.61 -18.63 2.12
CA ILE A 437 6.05 -18.69 1.82
C ILE A 437 6.69 -17.32 1.55
N ASP A 438 5.88 -16.30 1.22
CA ASP A 438 6.36 -14.98 0.85
C ASP A 438 5.39 -13.84 1.19
N ASN A 439 5.86 -12.62 0.91
CA ASN A 439 5.16 -11.36 1.17
C ASN A 439 4.48 -10.78 -0.08
N ASN A 440 4.37 -11.54 -1.19
CA ASN A 440 3.87 -11.01 -2.45
C ASN A 440 2.43 -10.50 -2.36
N ARG A 441 1.64 -11.01 -1.40
CA ARG A 441 0.27 -10.55 -1.17
C ARG A 441 0.21 -9.05 -0.87
N VAL A 442 1.00 -8.57 0.09
CA VAL A 442 0.98 -7.14 0.44
C VAL A 442 1.65 -6.29 -0.64
N GLU A 443 2.71 -6.80 -1.30
CA GLU A 443 3.30 -6.14 -2.48
C GLU A 443 2.24 -5.92 -3.57
N ASN A 444 1.40 -6.92 -3.84
CA ASN A 444 0.29 -6.81 -4.79
C ASN A 444 -0.77 -5.80 -4.34
N LEU A 445 -1.08 -5.75 -3.05
CA LEU A 445 -2.02 -4.79 -2.48
C LEU A 445 -1.46 -3.36 -2.48
N ILE A 446 -0.14 -3.18 -2.54
CA ILE A 446 0.48 -1.87 -2.72
C ILE A 446 0.45 -1.42 -4.20
N ARG A 447 0.35 -2.32 -5.18
CA ARG A 447 0.39 -1.97 -6.62
C ARG A 447 -0.61 -0.89 -7.06
N PRO A 448 -1.86 -0.84 -6.59
CA PRO A 448 -2.77 0.27 -6.90
C PRO A 448 -2.18 1.64 -6.57
N TRP A 449 -1.45 1.76 -5.46
CA TRP A 449 -0.73 3.00 -5.14
C TRP A 449 0.38 3.30 -6.14
N ALA A 450 1.14 2.27 -6.53
CA ALA A 450 2.21 2.42 -7.51
C ALA A 450 1.69 2.88 -8.88
N LEU A 451 0.54 2.36 -9.32
CA LEU A 451 -0.16 2.77 -10.55
C LEU A 451 -0.69 4.20 -10.43
N GLY A 452 -1.27 4.55 -9.27
CA GLY A 452 -1.77 5.89 -9.02
C GLY A 452 -0.70 6.99 -9.11
N ARG A 453 0.56 6.69 -8.75
CA ARG A 453 1.67 7.68 -8.80
C ARG A 453 1.95 8.27 -10.18
N SER A 454 1.52 7.63 -11.27
CA SER A 454 1.62 8.26 -12.61
C SER A 454 0.55 9.32 -12.84
N ASN A 455 -0.52 9.31 -12.05
CA ASN A 455 -1.66 10.22 -12.16
C ASN A 455 -1.71 11.29 -11.06
N TRP A 456 -1.21 10.99 -9.86
CA TRP A 456 -0.99 11.96 -8.79
C TRP A 456 0.49 12.00 -8.44
N LEU A 457 1.11 13.18 -8.59
CA LEU A 457 2.57 13.31 -8.60
C LEU A 457 3.21 13.30 -7.21
N PHE A 458 2.42 13.60 -6.16
CA PHE A 458 2.82 13.64 -4.76
C PHE A 458 1.59 13.61 -3.83
N ALA A 459 1.82 13.28 -2.57
CA ALA A 459 0.95 13.70 -1.47
C ALA A 459 1.25 15.17 -1.15
N GLY A 460 0.22 16.03 -1.08
CA GLY A 460 0.47 17.46 -0.88
C GLY A 460 0.81 17.83 0.58
N SER A 461 0.43 17.00 1.54
CA SER A 461 0.77 17.13 2.95
C SER A 461 0.72 15.76 3.65
N LEU A 462 1.15 15.71 4.91
CA LEU A 462 1.03 14.50 5.73
C LEU A 462 -0.45 14.09 5.89
N ARG A 463 -1.33 15.06 6.19
CA ARG A 463 -2.77 14.84 6.37
C ARG A 463 -3.42 14.34 5.09
N SER A 464 -3.02 14.89 3.95
CA SER A 464 -3.50 14.42 2.64
C SER A 464 -3.08 12.99 2.35
N GLY A 465 -1.86 12.60 2.70
CA GLY A 465 -1.39 11.21 2.59
C GLY A 465 -2.15 10.27 3.52
N GLN A 466 -2.36 10.66 4.77
CA GLN A 466 -3.14 9.90 5.76
C GLN A 466 -4.59 9.71 5.30
N ARG A 467 -5.26 10.77 4.86
CA ARG A 467 -6.62 10.70 4.29
C ARG A 467 -6.71 9.76 3.10
N ALA A 468 -5.74 9.83 2.18
CA ALA A 468 -5.68 8.91 1.05
C ALA A 468 -5.52 7.46 1.52
N ALA A 469 -4.73 7.23 2.57
CA ALA A 469 -4.52 5.92 3.19
C ALA A 469 -5.80 5.37 3.84
N THR A 470 -6.54 6.19 4.58
CA THR A 470 -7.86 5.87 5.16
C THR A 470 -8.84 5.40 4.09
N ILE A 471 -9.04 6.22 3.05
CA ILE A 471 -10.02 5.91 1.99
C ILE A 471 -9.59 4.67 1.19
N MET A 472 -8.31 4.55 0.83
CA MET A 472 -7.81 3.39 0.10
C MET A 472 -7.87 2.10 0.92
N SER A 473 -7.70 2.15 2.24
CA SER A 473 -7.83 0.97 3.11
C SER A 473 -9.23 0.39 3.01
N LEU A 474 -10.26 1.24 3.06
CA LEU A 474 -11.66 0.84 2.92
C LEU A 474 -11.97 0.32 1.50
N ILE A 475 -11.54 1.01 0.46
CA ILE A 475 -11.75 0.59 -0.93
C ILE A 475 -11.12 -0.79 -1.19
N GLN A 476 -9.87 -0.98 -0.80
CA GLN A 476 -9.16 -2.23 -1.09
C GLN A 476 -9.66 -3.37 -0.21
N THR A 477 -10.04 -3.09 1.04
CA THR A 477 -10.69 -4.08 1.91
C THR A 477 -12.08 -4.46 1.36
N ALA A 478 -12.88 -3.53 0.83
CA ALA A 478 -14.14 -3.86 0.16
C ALA A 478 -13.92 -4.80 -1.04
N LYS A 479 -12.96 -4.49 -1.92
CA LYS A 479 -12.58 -5.37 -3.05
C LYS A 479 -12.15 -6.76 -2.59
N LEU A 480 -11.36 -6.83 -1.51
CA LEU A 480 -10.90 -8.09 -0.93
C LEU A 480 -12.03 -8.98 -0.40
N ASN A 481 -13.17 -8.39 -0.01
CA ASN A 481 -14.37 -9.10 0.43
C ASN A 481 -15.37 -9.34 -0.71
N GLY A 482 -15.01 -9.02 -1.96
CA GLY A 482 -15.87 -9.23 -3.13
C GLY A 482 -16.95 -8.16 -3.32
N HIS A 483 -16.91 -7.07 -2.56
CA HIS A 483 -17.88 -5.99 -2.66
C HIS A 483 -17.54 -5.03 -3.79
N GLU A 484 -18.59 -4.48 -4.43
CA GLU A 484 -18.43 -3.36 -5.34
C GLU A 484 -18.15 -2.08 -4.50
N PRO A 485 -16.99 -1.42 -4.68
CA PRO A 485 -16.56 -0.33 -3.79
C PRO A 485 -17.45 0.91 -3.79
N HIS A 486 -18.09 1.27 -4.91
CA HIS A 486 -19.00 2.41 -4.95
C HIS A 486 -20.23 2.14 -4.09
N ALA A 487 -20.87 0.98 -4.26
CA ALA A 487 -22.02 0.55 -3.47
C ALA A 487 -21.70 0.51 -1.96
N TYR A 488 -20.55 -0.06 -1.59
CA TYR A 488 -20.09 -0.09 -0.21
C TYR A 488 -19.91 1.33 0.37
N LEU A 489 -19.16 2.21 -0.30
CA LEU A 489 -18.92 3.56 0.20
C LEU A 489 -20.20 4.41 0.22
N LYS A 490 -21.10 4.23 -0.76
CA LYS A 490 -22.40 4.92 -0.80
C LYS A 490 -23.24 4.57 0.44
N ASP A 491 -23.36 3.29 0.76
CA ASP A 491 -24.12 2.84 1.94
C ASP A 491 -23.46 3.27 3.25
N VAL A 492 -22.14 3.08 3.37
CA VAL A 492 -21.37 3.50 4.55
C VAL A 492 -21.56 4.99 4.79
N LEU A 493 -21.38 5.85 3.78
CA LEU A 493 -21.58 7.28 3.92
C LEU A 493 -23.04 7.64 4.25
N ALA A 494 -24.04 6.88 3.78
CA ALA A 494 -25.43 7.13 4.14
C ALA A 494 -25.72 6.82 5.62
N ARG A 495 -25.13 5.75 6.17
CA ARG A 495 -25.39 5.27 7.54
C ARG A 495 -24.51 5.91 8.60
N LEU A 496 -23.28 6.27 8.25
CA LEU A 496 -22.26 6.76 9.17
C LEU A 496 -22.71 7.94 10.05
N PRO A 497 -23.46 8.96 9.58
CA PRO A 497 -23.89 10.07 10.42
C PRO A 497 -24.83 9.69 11.57
N THR A 498 -25.53 8.56 11.45
CA THR A 498 -26.47 8.06 12.47
C THR A 498 -25.99 6.76 13.13
N GLN A 499 -24.87 6.19 12.69
CA GLN A 499 -24.29 4.97 13.26
C GLN A 499 -23.77 5.24 14.68
N LYS A 500 -24.19 4.42 15.65
CA LYS A 500 -23.64 4.49 17.01
C LYS A 500 -22.17 4.08 16.99
N ALA A 501 -21.32 4.81 17.72
CA ALA A 501 -19.89 4.52 17.80
C ALA A 501 -19.59 3.06 18.23
N SER A 502 -20.35 2.52 19.18
CA SER A 502 -20.22 1.12 19.62
C SER A 502 -20.55 0.08 18.54
N GLN A 503 -21.25 0.48 17.48
CA GLN A 503 -21.69 -0.37 16.37
C GLN A 503 -20.93 -0.08 15.08
N ILE A 504 -19.85 0.71 15.11
CA ILE A 504 -19.10 1.08 13.91
C ILE A 504 -18.58 -0.15 13.14
N HIS A 505 -18.28 -1.23 13.85
CA HIS A 505 -17.81 -2.49 13.31
C HIS A 505 -18.81 -3.18 12.36
N GLU A 506 -20.11 -2.87 12.45
CA GLU A 506 -21.16 -3.38 11.55
C GLU A 506 -21.00 -2.82 10.13
N LEU A 507 -20.33 -1.68 9.97
CA LEU A 507 -20.05 -1.06 8.68
C LEU A 507 -18.75 -1.57 8.05
N LEU A 508 -17.98 -2.43 8.73
CA LEU A 508 -16.74 -2.96 8.17
C LEU A 508 -17.03 -3.91 6.99
N PRO A 509 -16.17 -3.96 5.96
CA PRO A 509 -16.47 -4.74 4.75
C PRO A 509 -16.79 -6.22 4.98
N GLN A 510 -16.18 -6.86 5.99
CA GLN A 510 -16.45 -8.27 6.32
C GLN A 510 -17.83 -8.51 6.95
N HIS A 511 -18.47 -7.48 7.52
CA HIS A 511 -19.82 -7.55 8.10
C HIS A 511 -20.87 -6.86 7.24
N TRP A 512 -20.42 -6.07 6.27
CA TRP A 512 -21.30 -5.32 5.39
C TRP A 512 -22.10 -6.24 4.48
N LYS A 513 -23.39 -5.92 4.37
CA LYS A 513 -24.31 -6.48 3.38
C LYS A 513 -24.91 -5.31 2.61
N PRO A 514 -25.10 -5.44 1.28
CA PRO A 514 -25.85 -4.45 0.52
C PRO A 514 -27.22 -4.23 1.17
N ALA A 515 -27.68 -2.98 1.22
CA ALA A 515 -29.08 -2.70 1.47
C ALA A 515 -29.90 -3.23 0.29
N ASP A 516 -30.97 -3.98 0.58
CA ASP A 516 -31.89 -4.53 -0.42
C ASP A 516 -32.65 -3.44 -1.20
#